data_AF-A0A661Q3M3-F1
#
_entry.id   AF-A0A661Q3M3-F1
#
_cell.length_a   1.000
_cell.length_b   1.000
_cell.length_c   1.000
_cell.angle_alpha   90.00
_cell.angle_beta   90.00
_cell.angle_gamma   90.00
#
_symmetry.space_group_name_H-M   'P 1'
#
loop_
_entity.id
_entity.type
_entity.pdbx_description
1 polymer ?
#
loop_
_entity_poly.entity_id
_entity_poly.type
_entity_poly.pdbx_seq_one_letter_code
_entity_poly.pdbx_strand_id
1 'polypeptide(L)'
;MNDLKKIMGIDCEPEFVKIFRHYHAIPQYTRGHAQRLQELEGSLQDSPDLILTGNAFYGVGLNDCVHAASQAAAKVIVRLEKKKD
;
A
#
# COMPACT_ATOMS: atom_id res chain seq x y z
N MET A 1 -15.92 15.09 -19.19
CA MET A 1 -17.30 15.52 -19.51
C MET A 1 -18.00 14.60 -20.50
N ASN A 2 -17.36 14.18 -21.59
CA ASN A 2 -17.97 13.27 -22.57
C ASN A 2 -18.57 11.99 -21.97
N ASP A 3 -17.85 11.29 -21.08
CA ASP A 3 -18.35 10.05 -20.47
C ASP A 3 -19.56 10.28 -19.54
N LEU A 4 -19.55 11.37 -18.75
CA LEU A 4 -20.67 11.73 -17.88
C LEU A 4 -21.94 12.04 -18.69
N LYS A 5 -21.81 12.75 -19.82
CA LYS A 5 -22.93 12.99 -20.75
C LYS A 5 -23.47 11.69 -21.32
N LYS A 6 -22.59 10.79 -21.77
CA LYS A 6 -22.98 9.51 -22.40
C LYS A 6 -23.66 8.54 -21.43
N ILE A 7 -23.14 8.43 -20.21
CA ILE A 7 -23.59 7.42 -19.23
C ILE A 7 -24.75 7.96 -18.38
N MET A 8 -24.70 9.23 -18.01
CA MET A 8 -25.62 9.82 -17.02
C MET A 8 -26.50 10.94 -17.60
N GLY A 9 -26.30 11.35 -18.86
CA GLY A 9 -27.07 12.44 -19.49
C GLY A 9 -26.72 13.84 -18.96
N ILE A 10 -25.66 13.98 -18.16
CA ILE A 10 -25.25 15.27 -17.60
C ILE A 10 -24.60 16.11 -18.71
N ASP A 11 -25.31 17.14 -19.17
CA ASP A 11 -24.91 18.03 -20.29
C ASP A 11 -24.69 19.49 -19.86
N CYS A 12 -24.55 19.74 -18.56
CA CYS A 12 -24.18 21.05 -18.04
C CYS A 12 -22.67 21.17 -17.80
N GLU A 13 -22.16 22.40 -17.84
CA GLU A 13 -20.79 22.69 -17.44
C GLU A 13 -20.66 22.66 -15.91
N PRO A 14 -19.56 22.12 -15.35
CA PRO A 14 -19.34 22.11 -13.91
C PRO A 14 -19.03 23.51 -13.38
N GLU A 15 -19.69 23.91 -12.29
CA GLU A 15 -19.39 25.17 -11.59
C GLU A 15 -18.01 25.16 -10.92
N PHE A 16 -17.50 23.97 -10.59
CA PHE A 16 -16.20 23.78 -9.94
C PHE A 16 -15.50 22.51 -10.43
N VAL A 17 -14.19 22.61 -10.68
CA VAL A 17 -13.35 21.48 -11.10
C VAL A 17 -12.06 21.48 -10.29
N LYS A 18 -11.71 20.31 -9.74
CA LYS A 18 -10.40 20.07 -9.11
C LYS A 18 -9.82 18.77 -9.61
N ILE A 19 -8.57 18.81 -10.07
CA ILE A 19 -7.88 17.66 -10.65
C ILE A 19 -6.62 17.37 -9.84
N PHE A 20 -6.52 16.14 -9.36
CA PHE A 20 -5.30 15.59 -8.75
C PHE A 20 -4.79 14.45 -9.61
N ARG A 21 -3.48 14.42 -9.84
CA ARG A 21 -2.82 13.36 -10.61
C ARG A 21 -1.91 12.57 -9.69
N HIS A 22 -2.18 11.28 -9.55
CA HIS A 22 -1.40 10.36 -8.75
C HIS A 22 -0.70 9.37 -9.68
N TYR A 23 0.52 9.70 -10.12
CA TYR A 23 1.24 8.91 -11.13
C TYR A 23 1.57 7.49 -10.66
N HIS A 24 1.83 7.28 -9.36
CA HIS A 24 2.12 5.98 -8.76
C HIS A 24 1.16 5.68 -7.60
N ALA A 25 -0.14 5.87 -7.81
CA ALA A 25 -1.14 5.80 -6.75
C ALA A 25 -1.37 4.38 -6.22
N ILE A 26 -1.43 3.40 -7.13
CA ILE A 26 -1.82 2.03 -6.83
C ILE A 26 -0.68 1.10 -7.27
N PRO A 27 0.01 0.43 -6.32
CA PRO A 27 0.98 -0.59 -6.63
C PRO A 27 0.39 -1.68 -7.50
N GLN A 28 1.16 -2.13 -8.49
CA GLN A 28 0.74 -3.17 -9.42
C GLN A 28 1.44 -4.48 -9.06
N TYR A 29 0.66 -5.46 -8.60
CA TYR A 29 1.17 -6.79 -8.28
C TYR A 29 1.27 -7.61 -9.57
N THR A 30 2.36 -7.37 -10.30
CA THR A 30 2.63 -8.09 -11.55
C THR A 30 2.98 -9.55 -11.28
N ARG A 31 2.99 -10.36 -12.34
CA ARG A 31 3.42 -11.77 -12.24
C ARG A 31 4.77 -11.87 -11.52
N GLY A 32 4.85 -12.81 -10.58
CA GLY A 32 6.02 -13.00 -9.72
C GLY A 32 6.06 -12.13 -8.47
N HIS A 33 5.02 -11.32 -8.19
CA HIS A 33 4.95 -10.50 -6.97
C HIS A 33 5.14 -11.33 -5.69
N ALA A 34 4.41 -12.43 -5.55
CA ALA A 34 4.54 -13.32 -4.40
C ALA A 34 5.96 -13.89 -4.25
N GLN A 35 6.61 -14.26 -5.34
CA GLN A 35 8.00 -14.75 -5.31
C GLN A 35 8.96 -13.65 -4.84
N ARG A 36 8.81 -12.42 -5.35
CA ARG A 36 9.63 -11.27 -4.89
C ARG A 36 9.43 -10.99 -3.41
N LEU A 37 8.22 -11.17 -2.88
CA LEU A 37 7.98 -11.04 -1.44
C LEU A 37 8.70 -12.12 -0.64
N GLN A 38 8.71 -13.36 -1.10
CA GLN A 38 9.45 -14.45 -0.45
C GLN A 38 10.98 -14.19 -0.45
N GLU A 39 11.52 -13.75 -1.59
CA GLU A 39 12.94 -13.37 -1.71
C GLU A 39 13.29 -12.19 -0.78
N LEU A 40 12.39 -11.20 -0.68
CA LEU A 40 12.53 -10.07 0.20
C LEU A 40 12.49 -10.48 1.68
N GLU A 41 11.54 -11.32 2.08
CA GLU A 41 11.45 -11.87 3.43
C GLU A 41 12.72 -12.63 3.82
N GLY A 42 13.27 -13.44 2.90
CA GLY A 42 14.55 -14.12 3.10
C GLY A 42 15.70 -13.14 3.31
N SER A 43 15.76 -12.09 2.49
CA SER A 43 16.81 -11.06 2.58
C SER A 43 16.72 -10.22 3.87
N LEU A 44 15.52 -10.09 4.45
CA LEU A 44 15.32 -9.36 5.71
C LEU A 44 15.81 -10.13 6.94
N GLN A 45 16.11 -11.42 6.84
CA GLN A 45 16.64 -12.21 7.96
C GLN A 45 17.97 -11.66 8.47
N ASP A 46 18.79 -11.08 7.58
CA ASP A 46 20.07 -10.45 7.92
C ASP A 46 19.90 -9.04 8.52
N SER A 47 18.70 -8.47 8.47
CA SER A 47 18.37 -7.15 9.02
C SER A 47 17.09 -7.20 9.86
N PRO A 48 17.08 -7.95 10.97
CA PRO A 48 15.85 -8.26 11.70
C PRO A 48 15.25 -7.06 12.46
N ASP A 49 15.93 -5.91 12.49
CA ASP A 49 15.39 -4.64 13.01
C ASP A 49 14.68 -3.80 11.93
N LEU A 50 14.86 -4.15 10.66
CA LEU A 50 14.18 -3.52 9.53
C LEU A 50 12.84 -4.23 9.30
N ILE A 51 11.74 -3.51 9.53
CA ILE A 51 10.38 -4.04 9.38
C ILE A 51 9.69 -3.26 8.27
N LEU A 52 9.25 -3.98 7.23
CA LEU A 52 8.53 -3.41 6.10
C LEU A 52 7.02 -3.50 6.32
N THR A 53 6.30 -2.46 5.88
CA THR A 53 4.84 -2.38 5.92
C THR A 53 4.32 -1.42 4.84
N GLY A 54 3.02 -1.48 4.54
CA GLY A 54 2.36 -0.63 3.54
C GLY A 54 1.72 -1.41 2.39
N ASN A 55 1.23 -0.67 1.41
CA ASN A 55 0.37 -1.18 0.33
C ASN A 55 1.12 -1.82 -0.85
N ALA A 56 2.45 -1.92 -0.76
CA ALA A 56 3.30 -2.52 -1.79
C ALA A 56 3.50 -4.03 -1.60
N PHE A 57 3.04 -4.58 -0.47
CA PHE A 57 3.36 -5.95 -0.06
C PHE A 57 2.16 -6.89 -0.23
N TYR A 58 1.30 -7.01 0.79
CA TYR A 58 0.29 -8.07 0.86
C TYR A 58 -1.15 -7.61 0.59
N GLY A 59 -1.38 -6.33 0.34
CA GLY A 59 -2.71 -5.81 0.03
C GLY A 59 -2.70 -4.32 -0.26
N VAL A 60 -3.44 -3.91 -1.30
CA VAL A 60 -3.51 -2.50 -1.71
C VAL A 60 -4.57 -1.72 -0.92
N GLY A 61 -5.49 -2.42 -0.27
CA GLY A 61 -6.63 -1.82 0.43
C GLY A 61 -6.21 -1.13 1.72
N LEU A 62 -7.00 -0.13 2.13
CA LEU A 62 -6.78 0.57 3.39
C LEU A 62 -6.77 -0.39 4.58
N ASN A 63 -7.72 -1.33 4.63
CA ASN A 63 -7.82 -2.32 5.69
C ASN A 63 -6.57 -3.21 5.79
N ASP A 64 -6.04 -3.64 4.64
CA ASP A 64 -4.82 -4.44 4.58
C ASP A 64 -3.63 -3.65 5.13
N CYS A 65 -3.52 -2.36 4.77
CA CYS A 65 -2.46 -1.49 5.24
C CYS A 65 -2.54 -1.25 6.75
N VAL A 66 -3.74 -1.03 7.30
CA VAL A 66 -3.96 -0.85 8.74
C VAL A 66 -3.61 -2.12 9.51
N HIS A 67 -4.00 -3.28 8.98
CA HIS A 67 -3.66 -4.57 9.56
C HIS A 67 -2.14 -4.80 9.56
N ALA A 68 -1.49 -4.60 8.41
CA ALA A 68 -0.04 -4.73 8.26
C ALA A 68 0.74 -3.75 9.15
N ALA A 69 0.24 -2.52 9.33
CA ALA A 69 0.84 -1.53 10.22
C ALA A 69 0.75 -1.97 11.69
N SER A 70 -0.40 -2.51 12.11
CA SER A 70 -0.60 -3.04 13.47
C SER A 70 0.36 -4.19 13.77
N GLN A 71 0.54 -5.11 12.81
CA GLN A 71 1.50 -6.21 12.92
C GLN A 71 2.95 -5.71 12.97
N ALA A 72 3.30 -4.72 12.14
CA ALA A 72 4.62 -4.13 12.14
C ALA A 72 4.94 -3.46 13.49
N ALA A 73 3.99 -2.70 14.06
CA ALA A 73 4.15 -2.07 15.37
C ALA A 73 4.38 -3.13 16.47
N ALA A 74 3.61 -4.22 16.48
CA ALA A 74 3.81 -5.31 17.44
C ALA A 74 5.21 -5.94 17.30
N LYS A 75 5.69 -6.16 16.07
CA LYS A 75 7.06 -6.65 15.82
C LYS A 75 8.10 -5.67 16.35
N VAL A 76 7.96 -4.36 16.12
CA VAL A 76 8.88 -3.33 16.62
C VAL A 76 8.99 -3.39 18.14
N ILE A 77 7.86 -3.45 18.86
CA ILE A 77 7.83 -3.51 20.33
C ILE A 77 8.66 -4.69 20.83
N VAL A 78 8.41 -5.91 20.31
CA VAL A 78 9.15 -7.12 20.70
C VAL A 78 10.66 -6.97 20.46
N ARG A 79 11.07 -6.33 19.35
CA ARG A 79 12.50 -6.14 19.04
C ARG A 79 13.16 -5.13 19.96
N LEU A 80 12.46 -4.06 20.34
CA LEU A 80 12.95 -3.06 21.28
C LEU A 80 13.08 -3.60 22.70
N GLU A 81 12.16 -4.46 23.14
CA GLU A 81 12.23 -5.12 24.44
C GLU A 81 13.44 -6.05 24.53
N LYS A 82 13.65 -6.90 23.52
CA LYS A 82 14.81 -7.81 23.46
C LYS A 82 16.18 -7.12 23.43
N LYS A 83 16.24 -5.83 23.07
CA LYS A 83 17.49 -5.06 23.05
C LYS A 83 17.82 -4.40 24.39
N LYS A 84 16.88 -4.38 25.34
CA LYS A 84 17.09 -3.83 26.68
C LYS A 84 17.75 -4.84 27.63
N ASP A 85 17.64 -6.12 27.31
CA ASP A 85 18.35 -7.23 27.95
C ASP A 85 19.78 -7.36 27.41
#